data_AF-A0A8T6H1Z1-F1
#
_entry.id   AF-A0A8T6H1Z1-F1
#
_cell.length_a   1.000
_cell.length_b   1.000
_cell.length_c   1.000
_cell.angle_alpha   90.00
_cell.angle_beta   90.00
_cell.angle_gamma   90.00
#
_symmetry.space_group_name_H-M   'P 1'
#
loop_
_entity.id
_entity.type
_entity.pdbx_description
1 polymer ?
#
loop_
_entity_poly.entity_id
_entity_poly.type
_entity_poly.pdbx_seq_one_letter_code
_entity_poly.pdbx_strand_id
1 'polypeptide(L)'
;MITVIGRGHSGTRAISHTLYASGVYMGQTLNPSGDLVPAHAMYDACRVFARYVKWNGDLSWDFSRALTTEIPPAFTRNLNRYLESVHNHSRPLKGWKVPETTLVFPWLTRLYPDMHYIFWVRNPRDCIIGRHKTDDMRDFGIQYPETDDERLRRAISWKYQYDLVKASLKPKRWIEVRFEDFVTKQEETLQRLEAFLGIPLARIVMRQDTINRWQRDEGVNYFDFLEPAMREYGYEIPK
;
A
#
# COMPACT_ATOMS: atom_id res chain seq x y z
N MET A 1 -9.61 -14.04 -3.64
CA MET A 1 -9.06 -13.34 -2.45
C MET A 1 -8.94 -11.85 -2.74
N ILE A 2 -8.84 -11.03 -1.71
CA ILE A 2 -8.72 -9.56 -1.79
C ILE A 2 -7.42 -9.14 -1.09
N THR A 3 -6.69 -8.17 -1.64
CA THR A 3 -5.63 -7.51 -0.90
C THR A 3 -5.70 -5.99 -1.06
N VAL A 4 -5.34 -5.28 0.00
CA VAL A 4 -5.22 -3.83 0.00
C VAL A 4 -3.74 -3.48 0.00
N ILE A 5 -3.32 -2.73 -1.01
CA ILE A 5 -1.98 -2.15 -1.09
C ILE A 5 -2.07 -0.63 -1.01
N GLY A 6 -0.96 0.01 -0.67
CA GLY A 6 -0.86 1.44 -0.44
C GLY A 6 0.18 1.73 0.63
N ARG A 7 0.81 2.89 0.51
CA ARG A 7 1.82 3.35 1.46
C ARG A 7 1.22 3.45 2.86
N GLY A 8 1.99 3.14 3.91
CA GLY A 8 1.59 3.40 5.30
C GLY A 8 1.03 4.82 5.51
N HIS A 9 0.10 5.01 6.42
CA HIS A 9 -0.61 6.31 6.62
C HIS A 9 -1.46 6.81 5.46
N SER A 10 -1.62 6.06 4.37
CA SER A 10 -2.58 6.40 3.32
C SER A 10 -4.04 6.24 3.74
N GLY A 11 -4.33 5.85 4.99
CA GLY A 11 -5.69 5.63 5.47
C GLY A 11 -6.26 4.25 5.15
N THR A 12 -5.39 3.28 4.82
CA THR A 12 -5.76 1.88 4.48
C THR A 12 -6.53 1.14 5.58
N ARG A 13 -6.53 1.66 6.82
CA ARG A 13 -7.41 1.18 7.91
C ARG A 13 -8.89 1.25 7.53
N ALA A 14 -9.31 2.33 6.85
CA ALA A 14 -10.71 2.55 6.50
C ALA A 14 -11.25 1.40 5.65
N ILE A 15 -10.59 1.09 4.54
CA ILE A 15 -10.99 -0.02 3.67
C ILE A 15 -10.84 -1.38 4.34
N SER A 16 -9.82 -1.58 5.19
CA SER A 16 -9.67 -2.85 5.91
C SER A 16 -10.84 -3.11 6.87
N HIS A 17 -11.28 -2.07 7.60
CA HIS A 17 -12.43 -2.17 8.50
C HIS A 17 -13.74 -2.33 7.72
N THR A 18 -13.89 -1.64 6.60
CA THR A 18 -15.03 -1.84 5.69
C THR A 18 -15.09 -3.30 5.22
N LEU A 19 -14.00 -3.88 4.71
CA LEU A 19 -13.97 -5.28 4.26
C LEU A 19 -14.31 -6.25 5.39
N TYR A 20 -13.72 -6.06 6.58
CA TYR A 20 -14.01 -6.88 7.75
C TYR A 20 -15.49 -6.82 8.14
N ALA A 21 -16.06 -5.60 8.24
CA ALA A 21 -17.47 -5.40 8.56
C ALA A 21 -18.42 -5.91 7.44
N SER A 22 -17.91 -6.08 6.22
CA SER A 22 -18.63 -6.67 5.08
C SER A 22 -18.56 -8.20 5.04
N GLY A 23 -17.98 -8.84 6.06
CA GLY A 23 -17.87 -10.29 6.16
C GLY A 23 -16.69 -10.92 5.43
N VAL A 24 -15.73 -10.13 4.96
CA VAL A 24 -14.47 -10.63 4.40
C VAL A 24 -13.56 -11.11 5.53
N TYR A 25 -13.08 -12.36 5.45
CA TYR A 25 -12.07 -12.86 6.38
C TYR A 25 -10.70 -12.24 6.07
N MET A 26 -10.24 -11.33 6.91
CA MET A 26 -9.00 -10.57 6.69
C MET A 26 -7.74 -11.20 7.32
N GLY A 27 -7.87 -12.45 7.79
CA GLY A 27 -6.84 -13.19 8.52
C GLY A 27 -7.20 -13.40 10.00
N GLN A 28 -6.41 -14.22 10.70
CA GLN A 28 -6.76 -14.69 12.05
C GLN A 28 -6.61 -13.61 13.13
N THR A 29 -5.52 -12.85 13.07
CA THR A 29 -5.19 -11.84 14.08
C THR A 29 -4.96 -10.51 13.40
N LEU A 30 -5.77 -9.51 13.77
CA LEU A 30 -5.70 -8.15 13.24
C LEU A 30 -5.29 -7.17 14.35
N ASN A 31 -4.41 -6.23 14.02
CA ASN A 31 -4.13 -5.10 14.90
C ASN A 31 -5.25 -4.02 14.77
N PRO A 32 -5.25 -2.95 15.59
CA PRO A 32 -6.25 -1.86 15.49
C PRO A 32 -6.27 -1.08 14.16
N SER A 33 -5.27 -1.29 13.29
CA SER A 33 -5.21 -0.73 11.94
C SER A 33 -5.76 -1.67 10.86
N GLY A 34 -6.29 -2.83 11.26
CA GLY A 34 -6.75 -3.88 10.36
C GLY A 34 -5.61 -4.63 9.68
N ASP A 35 -4.37 -4.50 10.15
CA ASP A 35 -3.26 -5.25 9.57
C ASP A 35 -3.27 -6.69 10.04
N LEU A 36 -3.07 -7.64 9.13
CA LEU A 36 -2.79 -9.03 9.48
C LEU A 36 -1.41 -9.13 10.14
N VAL A 37 -1.40 -9.63 11.38
CA VAL A 37 -0.23 -9.75 12.25
C VAL A 37 -0.09 -11.17 12.81
N PRO A 38 1.12 -11.63 13.18
CA PRO A 38 2.42 -10.94 13.12
C PRO A 38 2.95 -10.76 11.69
N ALA A 39 3.52 -9.60 11.40
CA ALA A 39 3.97 -9.23 10.04
C ALA A 39 5.43 -9.60 9.72
N HIS A 40 6.15 -10.25 10.64
CA HIS A 40 7.58 -10.54 10.48
C HIS A 40 7.91 -11.31 9.19
N ALA A 41 7.12 -12.32 8.86
CA ALA A 41 7.32 -13.09 7.63
C ALA A 41 7.07 -12.25 6.36
N MET A 42 6.13 -11.29 6.38
CA MET A 42 5.98 -10.32 5.29
C MET A 42 7.22 -9.40 5.19
N TYR A 43 7.78 -8.96 6.31
CA TYR A 43 9.00 -8.14 6.30
C TYR A 43 10.19 -8.90 5.70
N ASP A 44 10.32 -10.18 6.03
CA ASP A 44 11.35 -11.04 5.44
C ASP A 44 11.11 -11.27 3.94
N ALA A 45 9.86 -11.40 3.50
CA ALA A 45 9.52 -11.44 2.08
C ALA A 45 9.93 -10.14 1.36
N CYS A 46 9.68 -8.97 1.96
CA CYS A 46 10.12 -7.68 1.44
C CYS A 46 11.65 -7.59 1.29
N ARG A 47 12.40 -8.09 2.29
CA ARG A 47 13.88 -8.14 2.23
C ARG A 47 14.41 -9.07 1.17
N VAL A 48 13.69 -10.15 0.84
CA VAL A 48 14.04 -11.00 -0.31
C VAL A 48 13.80 -10.26 -1.62
N PHE A 49 12.65 -9.61 -1.76
CA PHE A 49 12.31 -8.80 -2.94
C PHE A 49 13.34 -7.69 -3.20
N ALA A 50 13.74 -6.96 -2.15
CA ALA A 50 14.66 -5.84 -2.25
C ALA A 50 16.01 -6.18 -2.89
N ARG A 51 16.48 -7.42 -2.78
CA ARG A 51 17.74 -7.89 -3.41
C ARG A 51 17.72 -7.85 -4.94
N TYR A 52 16.53 -7.70 -5.53
CA TYR A 52 16.31 -7.65 -6.97
C TYR A 52 16.01 -6.25 -7.47
N VAL A 53 16.01 -5.25 -6.58
CA VAL A 53 15.88 -3.84 -6.94
C VAL A 53 17.26 -3.21 -6.93
N LYS A 54 17.63 -2.54 -8.03
CA LYS A 54 18.88 -1.82 -8.13
C LYS A 54 18.63 -0.34 -7.86
N TRP A 55 19.38 0.24 -6.93
CA TRP A 55 19.41 1.68 -6.73
C TRP A 55 20.37 2.33 -7.74
N ASN A 56 19.96 3.45 -8.35
CA ASN A 56 20.76 4.15 -9.36
C ASN A 56 21.69 5.23 -8.78
N GLY A 57 21.67 5.45 -7.46
CA GLY A 57 22.49 6.46 -6.77
C GLY A 57 21.77 7.80 -6.54
N ASP A 58 20.55 7.96 -7.05
CA ASP A 58 19.72 9.16 -6.94
C ASP A 58 18.31 8.80 -6.42
N LEU A 59 17.29 9.60 -6.73
CA LEU A 59 15.89 9.29 -6.40
C LEU A 59 15.22 8.36 -7.43
N SER A 60 15.97 7.41 -8.00
CA SER A 60 15.45 6.42 -8.94
C SER A 60 15.96 5.01 -8.65
N TRP A 61 15.14 4.03 -9.06
CA TRP A 61 15.40 2.60 -8.89
C TRP A 61 15.10 1.86 -10.18
N ASP A 62 15.93 0.87 -10.49
CA ASP A 62 15.70 -0.07 -11.57
C ASP A 62 15.03 -1.34 -11.03
N PHE A 63 13.79 -1.55 -11.46
CA PHE A 63 12.96 -2.70 -11.10
C PHE A 63 13.04 -3.85 -12.12
N SER A 64 13.75 -3.69 -13.24
CA SER A 64 13.75 -4.63 -14.37
C SER A 64 14.02 -6.09 -13.95
N ARG A 65 15.03 -6.28 -13.09
CA ARG A 65 15.38 -7.59 -12.56
C ARG A 65 14.28 -8.14 -11.64
N ALA A 66 13.72 -7.31 -10.76
CA ALA A 66 12.61 -7.71 -9.89
C ALA A 66 11.37 -8.11 -10.70
N LEU A 67 11.07 -7.41 -11.80
CA LEU A 67 9.89 -7.69 -12.63
C LEU A 67 10.03 -8.99 -13.45
N THR A 68 11.25 -9.35 -13.88
CA THR A 68 11.49 -10.45 -14.82
C THR A 68 12.05 -11.73 -14.19
N THR A 69 12.73 -11.64 -13.05
CA THR A 69 13.34 -12.82 -12.40
C THR A 69 12.31 -13.89 -12.07
N GLU A 70 12.71 -15.15 -12.07
CA GLU A 70 11.95 -16.19 -11.37
C GLU A 70 11.82 -15.83 -9.88
N ILE A 71 10.63 -16.04 -9.31
CA ILE A 71 10.35 -15.65 -7.93
C ILE A 71 11.09 -16.64 -7.00
N PRO A 72 12.00 -16.15 -6.14
CA PRO A 72 12.82 -17.04 -5.32
C PRO A 72 11.98 -17.86 -4.33
N PRO A 73 12.32 -19.15 -4.09
CA PRO A 73 11.63 -19.97 -3.09
C PRO A 73 11.65 -19.38 -1.68
N ALA A 74 12.67 -18.59 -1.33
CA ALA A 74 12.72 -17.88 -0.06
C ALA A 74 11.56 -16.87 0.10
N PHE A 75 11.18 -16.21 -0.98
CA PHE A 75 10.05 -15.28 -0.97
C PHE A 75 8.74 -16.02 -0.75
N THR A 76 8.47 -17.07 -1.53
CA THR A 76 7.20 -17.81 -1.44
C THR A 76 7.05 -18.49 -0.08
N ARG A 77 8.13 -19.03 0.50
CA ARG A 77 8.11 -19.56 1.87
C ARG A 77 7.70 -18.50 2.91
N ASN A 78 8.29 -17.31 2.85
CA ASN A 78 7.98 -16.22 3.77
C ASN A 78 6.54 -15.71 3.58
N LEU A 79 6.10 -15.57 2.33
CA LEU A 79 4.74 -15.15 2.01
C LEU A 79 3.70 -16.18 2.47
N ASN A 80 3.92 -17.47 2.21
CA ASN A 80 3.01 -18.54 2.63
C ASN A 80 2.91 -18.64 4.15
N ARG A 81 4.02 -18.44 4.87
CA ARG A 81 4.02 -18.35 6.33
C ARG A 81 3.19 -17.17 6.83
N TYR A 82 3.33 -16.00 6.20
CA TYR A 82 2.55 -14.83 6.56
C TYR A 82 1.04 -15.02 6.30
N LEU A 83 0.71 -15.64 5.17
CA LEU A 83 -0.68 -15.82 4.71
C LEU A 83 -1.30 -17.15 5.17
N GLU A 84 -0.66 -17.91 6.04
CA GLU A 84 -1.11 -19.25 6.46
C GLU A 84 -2.58 -19.25 6.91
N SER A 85 -2.95 -18.31 7.80
CA SER A 85 -4.32 -18.18 8.28
C SER A 85 -5.32 -17.87 7.16
N VAL A 86 -4.93 -17.03 6.20
CA VAL A 86 -5.77 -16.68 5.04
C VAL A 86 -5.90 -17.88 4.10
N HIS A 87 -4.82 -18.57 3.80
CA HIS A 87 -4.85 -19.72 2.89
C HIS A 87 -5.68 -20.88 3.46
N ASN A 88 -5.51 -21.19 4.75
CA ASN A 88 -6.17 -22.33 5.39
C ASN A 88 -7.64 -22.09 5.77
N HIS A 89 -8.12 -20.84 5.70
CA HIS A 89 -9.51 -20.55 6.02
C HIS A 89 -10.47 -20.96 4.89
N SER A 90 -11.60 -21.60 5.24
CA SER A 90 -12.59 -22.14 4.29
C SER A 90 -13.53 -21.10 3.67
N ARG A 91 -13.73 -19.95 4.31
CA ARG A 91 -14.56 -18.84 3.76
C ARG A 91 -14.12 -18.46 2.33
N PRO A 92 -15.06 -18.37 1.37
CA PRO A 92 -14.75 -17.93 0.01
C PRO A 92 -14.20 -16.50 -0.06
N LEU A 93 -14.80 -15.58 0.69
CA LEU A 93 -14.38 -14.18 0.76
C LEU A 93 -13.32 -14.00 1.84
N LYS A 94 -12.07 -13.93 1.40
CA LYS A 94 -10.91 -13.77 2.27
C LYS A 94 -9.83 -12.90 1.64
N GLY A 95 -8.98 -12.34 2.49
CA GLY A 95 -7.95 -11.41 2.08
C GLY A 95 -7.00 -11.05 3.20
N TRP A 96 -6.14 -10.08 2.94
CA TRP A 96 -5.27 -9.50 3.95
C TRP A 96 -5.00 -8.04 3.62
N LYS A 97 -4.46 -7.35 4.61
CA LYS A 97 -3.92 -6.01 4.46
C LYS A 97 -2.72 -5.88 5.38
N VAL A 98 -1.65 -5.29 4.86
CA VAL A 98 -0.53 -4.71 5.60
C VAL A 98 0.22 -3.79 4.62
N PRO A 99 0.62 -2.55 4.98
CA PRO A 99 1.17 -1.60 4.00
C PRO A 99 2.39 -2.12 3.22
N GLU A 100 3.21 -2.94 3.87
CA GLU A 100 4.39 -3.61 3.32
C GLU A 100 4.06 -4.52 2.13
N THR A 101 2.80 -4.96 1.98
CA THR A 101 2.33 -5.69 0.79
C THR A 101 2.66 -4.93 -0.51
N THR A 102 2.66 -3.60 -0.47
CA THR A 102 3.04 -2.75 -1.61
C THR A 102 4.48 -3.00 -2.07
N LEU A 103 5.41 -3.27 -1.15
CA LEU A 103 6.83 -3.47 -1.44
C LEU A 103 7.11 -4.74 -2.24
N VAL A 104 6.17 -5.67 -2.25
CA VAL A 104 6.27 -6.97 -2.93
C VAL A 104 5.18 -7.14 -4.00
N PHE A 105 4.44 -6.07 -4.29
CA PHE A 105 3.32 -6.05 -5.23
C PHE A 105 3.63 -6.74 -6.57
N PRO A 106 4.76 -6.46 -7.26
CA PRO A 106 5.00 -7.09 -8.57
C PRO A 106 5.15 -8.61 -8.53
N TRP A 107 5.61 -9.19 -7.43
CA TRP A 107 5.63 -10.65 -7.28
C TRP A 107 4.28 -11.21 -6.85
N LEU A 108 3.50 -10.45 -6.07
CA LEU A 108 2.15 -10.85 -5.71
C LEU A 108 1.24 -10.97 -6.93
N THR A 109 1.30 -10.04 -7.88
CA THR A 109 0.44 -10.09 -9.09
C THR A 109 0.78 -11.28 -9.99
N ARG A 110 2.02 -11.74 -9.97
CA ARG A 110 2.47 -12.93 -10.70
C ARG A 110 2.02 -14.23 -10.01
N LEU A 111 2.04 -14.28 -8.68
CA LEU A 111 1.59 -15.46 -7.92
C LEU A 111 0.06 -15.55 -7.83
N TYR A 112 -0.63 -14.42 -7.79
CA TYR A 112 -2.07 -14.33 -7.59
C TYR A 112 -2.77 -13.45 -8.64
N PRO A 113 -2.68 -13.78 -9.94
CA PRO A 113 -3.17 -12.91 -11.02
C PRO A 113 -4.69 -12.64 -10.97
N ASP A 114 -5.46 -13.54 -10.36
CA ASP A 114 -6.92 -13.46 -10.26
C ASP A 114 -7.44 -12.84 -8.97
N MET A 115 -6.56 -12.33 -8.10
CA MET A 115 -6.97 -11.64 -6.88
C MET A 115 -7.51 -10.24 -7.16
N HIS A 116 -8.41 -9.76 -6.30
CA HIS A 116 -8.81 -8.35 -6.31
C HIS A 116 -7.77 -7.52 -5.57
N TYR A 117 -7.15 -6.58 -6.27
CA TYR A 117 -6.18 -5.63 -5.73
C TYR A 117 -6.84 -4.26 -5.60
N ILE A 118 -6.94 -3.78 -4.36
CA ILE A 118 -7.37 -2.41 -4.06
C ILE A 118 -6.11 -1.59 -3.80
N PHE A 119 -5.78 -0.68 -4.71
CA PHE A 119 -4.72 0.29 -4.53
C PHE A 119 -5.25 1.56 -3.88
N TRP A 120 -4.78 1.79 -2.67
CA TRP A 120 -5.20 2.89 -1.83
C TRP A 120 -4.21 4.04 -1.91
N VAL A 121 -4.68 5.15 -2.47
CA VAL A 121 -3.88 6.36 -2.69
C VAL A 121 -4.35 7.44 -1.72
N ARG A 122 -3.41 8.24 -1.24
CA ARG A 122 -3.69 9.43 -0.43
C ARG A 122 -2.69 10.52 -0.78
N ASN A 123 -3.08 11.77 -0.60
CA ASN A 123 -2.22 12.92 -0.81
C ASN A 123 -0.89 12.71 -0.06
N PRO A 124 0.27 12.71 -0.75
CA PRO A 124 1.55 12.42 -0.12
C PRO A 124 1.87 13.39 1.01
N ARG A 125 1.40 14.64 0.91
CA ARG A 125 1.55 15.67 1.94
C ARG A 125 0.99 15.24 3.29
N ASP A 126 -0.11 14.51 3.28
CA ASP A 126 -0.73 13.93 4.48
C ASP A 126 -0.05 12.65 4.96
N CYS A 127 0.58 11.91 4.04
CA CYS A 127 1.22 10.63 4.33
C CYS A 127 2.51 10.81 5.12
N ILE A 128 3.26 11.89 4.85
CA ILE A 128 4.57 12.13 5.45
C ILE A 128 4.50 12.74 6.86
N ILE A 129 3.29 13.03 7.37
CA ILE A 129 3.10 13.65 8.69
C ILE A 129 3.48 12.72 9.85
N GLY A 130 3.00 11.47 9.80
CA GLY A 130 3.13 10.54 10.92
C GLY A 130 4.18 9.46 10.71
N ARG A 131 4.58 8.81 11.81
CA ARG A 131 5.54 7.69 11.78
C ARG A 131 4.92 6.36 11.35
N HIS A 132 5.52 5.68 10.39
CA HIS A 132 5.14 4.34 9.95
C HIS A 132 6.36 3.41 9.82
N LYS A 133 6.14 2.09 9.80
CA LYS A 133 7.21 1.10 9.66
C LYS A 133 7.93 1.17 8.31
N THR A 134 7.23 1.60 7.26
CA THR A 134 7.79 1.82 5.92
C THR A 134 8.44 3.18 5.72
N ASP A 135 8.63 4.00 6.77
CA ASP A 135 9.26 5.31 6.62
C ASP A 135 10.72 5.21 6.18
N ASP A 136 11.47 4.27 6.76
CA ASP A 136 12.85 3.98 6.35
C ASP A 136 12.89 2.70 5.51
N MET A 137 13.11 2.88 4.20
CA MET A 137 13.15 1.78 3.25
C MET A 137 14.36 0.85 3.45
N ARG A 138 15.39 1.28 4.20
CA ARG A 138 16.57 0.45 4.52
C ARG A 138 16.23 -0.70 5.47
N ASP A 139 15.16 -0.58 6.27
CA ASP A 139 14.63 -1.68 7.11
C ASP A 139 14.25 -2.92 6.27
N PHE A 140 13.98 -2.70 4.99
CA PHE A 140 13.61 -3.71 3.99
C PHE A 140 14.72 -3.96 2.97
N GLY A 141 15.89 -3.33 3.09
CA GLY A 141 17.03 -3.51 2.19
C GLY A 141 17.02 -2.64 0.93
N ILE A 142 16.16 -1.62 0.86
CA ILE A 142 16.12 -0.67 -0.27
C ILE A 142 16.97 0.56 0.07
N GLN A 143 17.97 0.83 -0.76
CA GLN A 143 18.84 1.99 -0.63
C GLN A 143 18.24 3.23 -1.28
N TYR A 144 18.59 4.40 -0.76
CA TYR A 144 18.19 5.73 -1.24
C TYR A 144 19.17 6.78 -0.69
N PRO A 145 19.20 8.02 -1.21
CA PRO A 145 20.08 9.08 -0.69
C PRO A 145 19.86 9.31 0.81
N GLU A 146 20.94 9.23 1.60
CA GLU A 146 20.85 9.38 3.06
C GLU A 146 20.33 10.77 3.44
N THR A 147 19.53 10.82 4.50
CA THR A 147 18.99 12.07 5.03
C THR A 147 18.59 11.91 6.49
N ASP A 148 18.91 12.94 7.27
CA ASP A 148 18.44 13.10 8.64
C ASP A 148 17.07 13.79 8.72
N ASP A 149 16.58 14.37 7.61
CA ASP A 149 15.24 14.94 7.52
C ASP A 149 14.19 13.82 7.44
N GLU A 150 13.39 13.72 8.50
CA GLU A 150 12.31 12.75 8.64
C GLU A 150 11.22 12.89 7.56
N ARG A 151 10.84 14.12 7.19
CA ARG A 151 9.82 14.38 6.16
C ARG A 151 10.34 14.01 4.78
N LEU A 152 11.60 14.36 4.50
CA LEU A 152 12.26 13.96 3.26
C LEU A 152 12.35 12.45 3.17
N ARG A 153 12.78 11.76 4.23
CA ARG A 153 12.84 10.29 4.29
C ARG A 153 11.48 9.64 3.97
N ARG A 154 10.42 10.14 4.60
CA ARG A 154 9.05 9.66 4.38
C ARG A 154 8.55 9.92 2.96
N ALA A 155 8.91 11.06 2.38
CA ALA A 155 8.58 11.41 1.00
C ALA A 155 9.34 10.53 0.00
N ILE A 156 10.62 10.23 0.24
CA ILE A 156 11.40 9.28 -0.54
C ILE A 156 10.78 7.87 -0.49
N SER A 157 10.38 7.40 0.70
CA SER A 157 9.66 6.13 0.85
C SER A 157 8.35 6.11 0.06
N TRP A 158 7.59 7.22 0.07
CA TRP A 158 6.38 7.34 -0.72
C TRP A 158 6.67 7.26 -2.22
N LYS A 159 7.68 8.02 -2.69
CA LYS A 159 8.13 8.01 -4.08
C LYS A 159 8.53 6.61 -4.54
N TYR A 160 9.34 5.89 -3.76
CA TYR A 160 9.74 4.52 -4.07
C TYR A 160 8.54 3.61 -4.31
N GLN A 161 7.54 3.67 -3.42
CA GLN A 161 6.35 2.82 -3.52
C GLN A 161 5.47 3.20 -4.70
N TYR A 162 5.35 4.50 -4.99
CA TYR A 162 4.68 4.98 -6.19
C TYR A 162 5.39 4.48 -7.46
N ASP A 163 6.71 4.68 -7.57
CA ASP A 163 7.50 4.24 -8.73
C ASP A 163 7.42 2.73 -8.94
N LEU A 164 7.52 1.94 -7.86
CA LEU A 164 7.37 0.49 -7.89
C LEU A 164 6.01 0.08 -8.45
N VAL A 165 4.94 0.71 -7.97
CA VAL A 165 3.58 0.45 -8.46
C VAL A 165 3.49 0.85 -9.93
N LYS A 166 3.97 2.04 -10.34
CA LYS A 166 3.97 2.49 -11.74
C LYS A 166 4.72 1.55 -12.69
N ALA A 167 5.85 1.00 -12.26
CA ALA A 167 6.64 0.05 -13.04
C ALA A 167 6.01 -1.34 -13.15
N SER A 168 5.06 -1.67 -12.27
CA SER A 168 4.44 -3.00 -12.20
C SER A 168 3.23 -3.13 -13.11
N LEU A 169 3.07 -4.30 -13.75
CA LEU A 169 1.88 -4.65 -14.49
C LEU A 169 0.65 -4.65 -13.55
N LYS A 170 -0.42 -3.96 -13.97
CA LYS A 170 -1.68 -3.99 -13.23
C LYS A 170 -2.37 -5.33 -13.48
N PRO A 171 -2.75 -6.07 -12.42
CA PRO A 171 -3.50 -7.31 -12.57
C PRO A 171 -4.89 -7.02 -13.12
N LYS A 172 -5.53 -8.05 -13.69
CA LYS A 172 -6.86 -7.91 -14.33
C LYS A 172 -7.91 -7.30 -13.39
N ARG A 173 -7.84 -7.67 -12.10
CA ARG A 173 -8.75 -7.18 -11.05
C ARG A 173 -8.01 -6.16 -10.20
N TRP A 174 -7.91 -4.95 -10.73
CA TRP A 174 -7.28 -3.79 -10.11
C TRP A 174 -8.26 -2.64 -10.00
N ILE A 175 -8.33 -2.02 -8.82
CA ILE A 175 -9.04 -0.75 -8.63
C ILE A 175 -8.15 0.21 -7.84
N GLU A 176 -8.13 1.47 -8.29
CA GLU A 176 -7.50 2.57 -7.57
C GLU A 176 -8.57 3.39 -6.84
N VAL A 177 -8.30 3.70 -5.57
CA VAL A 177 -9.19 4.48 -4.71
C VAL A 177 -8.40 5.53 -3.95
N ARG A 178 -8.82 6.80 -4.07
CA ARG A 178 -8.31 7.89 -3.26
C ARG A 178 -9.00 7.89 -1.90
N PHE A 179 -8.21 8.02 -0.85
CA PHE A 179 -8.69 8.15 0.52
C PHE A 179 -9.63 9.35 0.67
N GLU A 180 -9.31 10.47 0.00
CA GLU A 180 -10.11 11.69 0.06
C GLU A 180 -11.50 11.50 -0.57
N ASP A 181 -11.61 10.77 -1.68
CA ASP A 181 -12.90 10.44 -2.30
C ASP A 181 -13.69 9.47 -1.40
N PHE A 182 -13.02 8.50 -0.76
CA PHE A 182 -13.69 7.62 0.21
C PHE A 182 -14.25 8.38 1.43
N VAL A 183 -13.65 9.52 1.80
CA VAL A 183 -14.13 10.38 2.89
C VAL A 183 -15.23 11.36 2.44
N THR A 184 -15.09 11.96 1.26
CA THR A 184 -15.96 13.06 0.80
C THR A 184 -17.09 12.64 -0.13
N LYS A 185 -16.90 11.52 -0.84
CA LYS A 185 -17.84 10.93 -1.81
C LYS A 185 -18.02 9.44 -1.52
N GLN A 186 -18.30 9.14 -0.25
CA GLN A 186 -18.22 7.78 0.27
C GLN A 186 -19.15 6.81 -0.47
N GLU A 187 -20.41 7.19 -0.71
CA GLU A 187 -21.39 6.30 -1.35
C GLU A 187 -21.01 5.98 -2.81
N GLU A 188 -20.61 6.98 -3.60
CA GLU A 188 -20.09 6.77 -4.96
C GLU A 188 -18.87 5.84 -4.96
N THR A 189 -17.95 6.05 -4.01
CA THR A 189 -16.73 5.24 -3.89
C THR A 189 -17.05 3.80 -3.49
N LEU A 190 -18.01 3.61 -2.57
CA LEU A 190 -18.46 2.28 -2.14
C LEU A 190 -19.16 1.55 -3.28
N GLN A 191 -20.04 2.20 -4.04
CA GLN A 191 -20.71 1.57 -5.19
C GLN A 191 -19.72 1.06 -6.23
N ARG A 192 -18.67 1.85 -6.54
CA ARG A 192 -17.57 1.41 -7.43
C ARG A 192 -16.83 0.20 -6.87
N LEU A 193 -16.54 0.19 -5.57
CA LEU A 193 -15.89 -0.93 -4.90
C LEU A 193 -16.79 -2.19 -4.83
N GLU A 194 -18.09 -2.03 -4.60
CA GLU A 194 -19.08 -3.11 -4.58
C GLU A 194 -19.18 -3.77 -5.96
N ALA A 195 -19.27 -2.95 -7.02
CA ALA A 195 -19.26 -3.44 -8.40
C ALA A 195 -17.97 -4.19 -8.75
N PHE A 196 -16.84 -3.71 -8.25
CA PHE A 196 -15.53 -4.34 -8.47
C PHE A 196 -15.37 -5.67 -7.69
N LEU A 197 -15.83 -5.73 -6.44
CA LEU A 197 -15.67 -6.90 -5.58
C LEU A 197 -16.80 -7.93 -5.72
N GLY A 198 -17.96 -7.52 -6.27
CA GLY A 198 -19.15 -8.36 -6.41
C GLY A 198 -19.86 -8.65 -5.09
N ILE A 199 -19.68 -7.81 -4.07
CA ILE A 199 -20.28 -7.97 -2.75
C ILE A 199 -20.76 -6.62 -2.22
N PRO A 200 -21.81 -6.57 -1.38
CA PRO A 200 -22.16 -5.36 -0.66
C PRO A 200 -21.09 -5.02 0.38
N LEU A 201 -20.83 -3.73 0.58
CA LEU A 201 -19.85 -3.22 1.53
C LEU A 201 -20.50 -2.51 2.71
N ALA A 202 -19.97 -2.72 3.91
CA ALA A 202 -20.38 -1.99 5.09
C ALA A 202 -20.02 -0.50 4.98
N ARG A 203 -20.96 0.36 5.36
CA ARG A 203 -20.71 1.80 5.51
C ARG A 203 -20.12 2.04 6.90
N ILE A 204 -18.90 2.59 6.95
CA ILE A 204 -18.25 2.99 8.20
C ILE A 204 -18.25 4.51 8.33
N VAL A 205 -18.31 5.04 9.56
CA VAL A 205 -18.25 6.48 9.79
C VAL A 205 -16.85 7.00 9.46
N MET A 206 -16.76 7.97 8.56
CA MET A 206 -15.52 8.65 8.19
C MET A 206 -15.47 10.04 8.80
N ARG A 207 -14.32 10.42 9.37
CA ARG A 207 -14.12 11.76 9.93
C ARG A 207 -13.45 12.69 8.90
N GLN A 208 -14.06 13.84 8.65
CA GLN A 208 -13.58 14.82 7.68
C GLN A 208 -12.25 15.48 8.08
N ASP A 209 -11.96 15.55 9.37
CA ASP A 209 -10.68 16.09 9.90
C ASP A 209 -9.46 15.20 9.60
N THR A 210 -9.69 14.00 9.03
CA THR A 210 -8.61 13.09 8.67
C THR A 210 -8.00 13.37 7.31
N ILE A 211 -8.57 14.25 6.48
CA ILE A 211 -8.01 14.67 5.18
C ILE A 211 -7.47 16.10 5.28
N ASN A 212 -6.55 16.46 4.38
CA ASN A 212 -5.93 17.79 4.33
C ASN A 212 -5.30 18.24 5.66
N ARG A 213 -4.79 17.29 6.45
CA ARG A 213 -4.09 17.59 7.71
C ARG A 213 -2.84 18.42 7.48
N TRP A 214 -2.20 18.24 6.32
CA TRP A 214 -1.06 19.03 5.87
C TRP A 214 -1.31 20.55 5.86
N GLN A 215 -2.57 21.01 5.77
CA GLN A 215 -2.91 22.44 5.81
C GLN A 215 -2.76 23.05 7.20
N ARG A 216 -2.80 22.22 8.25
CA ARG A 216 -2.70 22.63 9.66
C ARG A 216 -1.39 22.16 10.31
N ASP A 217 -0.56 21.44 9.54
CA ASP A 217 0.74 20.94 9.96
C ASP A 217 1.81 21.96 9.57
N GLU A 218 2.65 22.35 10.52
CA GLU A 218 3.68 23.38 10.32
C GLU A 218 4.97 22.84 9.67
N GLY A 219 5.08 21.52 9.52
CA GLY A 219 6.25 20.86 8.93
C GLY A 219 6.30 20.95 7.41
N VAL A 220 7.49 20.69 6.86
CA VAL A 220 7.65 20.51 5.40
C VAL A 220 6.71 19.41 4.94
N ASN A 221 5.83 19.76 4.01
CA ASN A 221 4.79 18.87 3.51
C ASN A 221 4.94 18.58 2.01
N TYR A 222 5.88 19.22 1.31
CA TYR A 222 6.05 19.08 -0.13
C TYR A 222 7.53 19.01 -0.53
N PHE A 223 7.80 18.22 -1.56
CA PHE A 223 9.08 18.08 -2.24
C PHE A 223 8.80 17.91 -3.73
N ASP A 224 9.58 18.58 -4.60
CA ASP A 224 9.29 18.68 -6.04
C ASP A 224 9.10 17.32 -6.73
N PHE A 225 9.83 16.29 -6.28
CA PHE A 225 9.71 14.93 -6.83
C PHE A 225 8.35 14.26 -6.57
N LEU A 226 7.49 14.84 -5.72
CA LEU A 226 6.12 14.38 -5.50
C LEU A 226 5.15 14.91 -6.56
N GLU A 227 5.50 15.98 -7.26
CA GLU A 227 4.61 16.65 -8.22
C GLU A 227 4.01 15.73 -9.27
N PRO A 228 4.78 14.86 -9.96
CA PRO A 228 4.22 14.05 -11.05
C PRO A 228 3.06 13.17 -10.57
N ALA A 229 3.24 12.54 -9.41
CA ALA A 229 2.22 11.67 -8.82
C ALA A 229 1.06 12.48 -8.24
N MET A 230 1.33 13.66 -7.66
CA MET A 230 0.29 14.55 -7.20
C MET A 230 -0.61 15.03 -8.34
N ARG A 231 -0.04 15.37 -9.50
CA ARG A 231 -0.80 15.70 -10.71
C ARG A 231 -1.62 14.52 -11.21
N GLU A 232 -1.01 13.33 -11.29
CA GLU A 232 -1.69 12.09 -11.71
C GLU A 232 -2.95 11.82 -10.90
N TYR A 233 -2.89 12.00 -9.58
CA TYR A 233 -4.01 11.75 -8.68
C TYR A 233 -4.88 12.99 -8.39
N GLY A 234 -4.70 14.08 -9.15
CA GLY A 234 -5.53 15.28 -9.03
C GLY A 234 -5.43 15.97 -7.67
N TYR A 235 -4.22 16.03 -7.09
CA TYR A 235 -3.91 16.84 -5.93
C TYR A 235 -3.35 18.21 -6.36
N GLU A 236 -3.70 19.25 -5.60
CA GLU A 236 -3.17 20.59 -5.82
C GLU A 236 -1.63 20.61 -5.70
N ILE A 237 -0.96 21.39 -6.53
CA ILE A 237 0.48 21.60 -6.44
C ILE A 237 0.71 22.96 -5.75
N PRO A 238 1.61 23.05 -4.75
CA PRO A 238 2.01 24.33 -4.19
C PRO A 238 2.52 25.29 -5.28
N LYS A 239 2.26 26.58 -5.11
CA LYS A 239 2.78 27.62 -6.01
C LYS A 239 4.21 28.00 -5.67
#